data_AF-A0A6G3RYY5-F1
#
_entry.id   AF-A0A6G3RYY5-F1
#
_cell.length_a   1.000
_cell.length_b   1.000
_cell.length_c   1.000
_cell.angle_alpha   90.00
_cell.angle_beta   90.00
_cell.angle_gamma   90.00
#
_symmetry.space_group_name_H-M   'P 1'
#
loop_
_entity.id
_entity.type
_entity.pdbx_description
1 polymer ?
#
loop_
_entity_poly.entity_id
_entity_poly.type
_entity_poly.pdbx_seq_one_letter_code
_entity_poly.pdbx_strand_id
1 'polypeptide(L)'
;MDTTIKIASETRDKLAALAKARNTSMRALIEEFAATALTADELRERVGRTTDFLEEEFGHRISQDESDDLRERMRQAQAARTAQVKTPRTGRDAAA
;
A
#
# COMPACT_ATOMS: atom_id res chain seq x y z
N MET A 1 -18.04 20.00 -2.13
CA MET A 1 -19.02 19.79 -1.04
C MET A 1 -18.26 19.20 0.11
N ASP A 2 -18.36 19.76 1.31
CA ASP A 2 -17.70 19.20 2.49
C ASP A 2 -18.59 18.13 3.13
N THR A 3 -17.97 17.02 3.53
CA THR A 3 -18.67 15.88 4.13
C THR A 3 -18.09 15.61 5.50
N THR A 4 -18.97 15.34 6.48
CA THR A 4 -18.57 14.97 7.84
C THR A 4 -18.66 13.47 8.02
N ILE A 5 -17.57 12.85 8.49
CA ILE A 5 -17.53 11.43 8.84
C ILE A 5 -17.48 11.27 10.36
N LYS A 6 -18.20 10.28 10.90
CA LYS A 6 -18.10 9.91 12.31
C LYS A 6 -17.00 8.87 12.48
N ILE A 7 -16.05 9.12 13.38
CA ILE A 7 -14.94 8.21 13.69
C ILE A 7 -14.70 8.18 15.20
N ALA A 8 -14.05 7.12 15.68
CA ALA A 8 -13.60 7.03 17.07
C ALA A 8 -12.56 8.10 17.39
N SER A 9 -12.53 8.57 18.65
CA SER A 9 -11.57 9.57 19.12
C SER A 9 -10.12 9.12 18.95
N GLU A 10 -9.84 7.85 19.26
CA GLU A 10 -8.51 7.25 19.09
C GLU A 10 -8.03 7.33 17.64
N THR A 11 -8.91 6.99 16.69
CA THR A 11 -8.60 7.06 15.25
C THR A 11 -8.32 8.50 14.81
N ARG A 12 -9.12 9.47 15.25
CA ARG A 12 -8.91 10.89 14.98
C ARG A 12 -7.54 11.35 15.48
N ASP A 13 -7.18 11.00 16.71
CA ASP A 13 -5.94 11.43 17.34
C ASP A 13 -4.71 10.84 16.62
N LYS A 14 -4.82 9.58 16.20
CA LYS A 14 -3.80 8.93 15.37
C LYS A 14 -3.65 9.62 14.01
N LEU A 15 -4.75 9.95 13.33
CA LEU A 15 -4.71 10.68 12.06
C LEU A 15 -4.12 12.07 12.20
N ALA A 16 -4.44 12.79 13.28
CA ALA A 16 -3.85 14.09 13.58
C ALA A 16 -2.34 14.00 13.80
N ALA A 17 -1.86 12.99 14.54
CA ALA A 17 -0.44 12.74 14.74
C ALA A 17 0.28 12.43 13.43
N LEU A 18 -0.32 11.61 12.56
CA LEU A 18 0.23 11.28 11.23
C LEU A 18 0.30 12.50 10.31
N ALA A 19 -0.75 13.32 10.30
CA ALA A 19 -0.79 14.54 9.51
C ALA A 19 0.31 15.51 9.95
N LYS A 20 0.48 15.69 11.27
CA LYS A 20 1.56 16.51 11.84
C LYS A 20 2.94 15.97 11.47
N ALA A 21 3.17 14.67 11.56
CA ALA A 21 4.45 14.05 11.20
C ALA A 21 4.80 14.24 9.72
N ARG A 22 3.79 14.29 8.84
CA ARG A 22 3.94 14.55 7.40
C ARG A 22 3.85 16.03 7.02
N ASN A 23 3.78 16.93 8.01
CA ASN A 23 3.61 18.37 7.82
C ASN A 23 2.45 18.73 6.88
N THR A 24 1.34 18.00 7.01
CA THR A 24 0.13 18.16 6.18
C THR A 24 -1.11 18.30 7.06
N SER A 25 -2.26 18.59 6.44
CA SER A 25 -3.55 18.63 7.15
C SER A 25 -4.18 17.25 7.21
N MET A 26 -5.04 17.01 8.21
CA MET A 26 -5.77 15.74 8.33
C MET A 26 -6.67 15.48 7.12
N ARG A 27 -7.25 16.54 6.53
CA ARG A 27 -8.02 16.46 5.28
C ARG A 27 -7.14 15.98 4.13
N ALA A 28 -6.02 16.65 3.89
CA ALA A 28 -5.10 16.30 2.80
C ALA A 28 -4.54 14.89 2.96
N LEU A 29 -4.27 14.45 4.20
CA LEU A 29 -3.86 13.07 4.48
C LEU A 29 -4.94 12.07 4.09
N ILE A 30 -6.21 12.33 4.42
CA ILE A 30 -7.33 11.44 4.08
C ILE A 30 -7.56 11.41 2.57
N GLU A 31 -7.47 12.56 1.89
CA GLU A 31 -7.59 12.67 0.44
C GLU A 31 -6.45 11.90 -0.26
N GLU A 32 -5.21 12.01 0.22
CA GLU A 32 -4.06 11.22 -0.26
C GLU A 32 -4.28 9.72 -0.05
N PHE A 33 -4.77 9.33 1.13
CA PHE A 33 -5.11 7.93 1.41
C PHE A 33 -6.21 7.41 0.48
N ALA A 34 -7.27 8.17 0.27
CA ALA A 34 -8.34 7.78 -0.65
C ALA A 34 -7.85 7.66 -2.09
N ALA A 35 -6.96 8.57 -2.54
CA ALA A 35 -6.39 8.51 -3.89
C ALA A 35 -5.47 7.29 -4.11
N THR A 36 -4.87 6.74 -3.04
CA THR A 36 -3.94 5.61 -3.13
C THR A 36 -4.56 4.27 -2.77
N ALA A 37 -5.58 4.26 -1.91
CA ALA A 37 -6.31 3.07 -1.49
C ALA A 37 -7.38 2.69 -2.53
N LEU A 38 -6.92 2.28 -3.72
CA LEU A 38 -7.79 1.82 -4.80
C LEU A 38 -8.64 0.63 -4.35
N THR A 39 -9.92 0.67 -4.71
CA THR A 39 -10.82 -0.46 -4.55
C THR A 39 -10.43 -1.62 -5.48
N ALA A 40 -10.99 -2.81 -5.22
CA ALA A 40 -10.75 -3.97 -6.07
C ALA A 40 -11.21 -3.77 -7.52
N ASP A 41 -12.29 -3.01 -7.73
CA ASP A 41 -12.79 -2.65 -9.06
C ASP A 41 -11.83 -1.69 -9.78
N GLU A 42 -11.41 -0.62 -9.11
CA GLU A 42 -10.46 0.36 -9.67
C GLU A 42 -9.08 -0.26 -9.96
N LEU A 43 -8.65 -1.20 -9.13
CA LEU A 43 -7.45 -2.00 -9.39
C LEU A 43 -7.60 -2.83 -10.67
N ARG A 44 -8.73 -3.51 -10.87
CA ARG A 44 -8.99 -4.28 -12.09
C ARG A 44 -9.00 -3.39 -13.34
N GLU A 45 -9.65 -2.24 -13.25
CA GLU A 45 -9.68 -1.28 -14.35
C GLU A 45 -8.26 -0.76 -14.67
N ARG A 46 -7.47 -0.44 -13.64
CA ARG A 46 -6.09 0.01 -13.81
C ARG A 46 -5.22 -1.08 -14.44
N VAL A 47 -5.40 -2.35 -14.06
CA VAL A 47 -4.71 -3.48 -14.70
C VAL A 47 -5.08 -3.56 -16.18
N GLY A 48 -6.38 -3.53 -16.52
CA GLY A 48 -6.84 -3.54 -17.90
C GLY A 48 -6.20 -2.42 -18.73
N ARG A 49 -6.31 -1.17 -18.27
CA ARG A 49 -5.69 -0.01 -18.95
C ARG A 49 -4.17 -0.14 -19.12
N THR A 50 -3.50 -0.72 -18.14
CA THR A 50 -2.04 -0.92 -18.20
C THR A 50 -1.69 -2.02 -19.19
N THR A 51 -2.44 -3.12 -19.21
CA THR A 51 -2.24 -4.22 -20.16
C THR A 51 -2.47 -3.75 -21.59
N ASP A 52 -3.56 -3.01 -21.84
CA ASP A 52 -3.89 -2.46 -23.15
C ASP A 52 -2.77 -1.51 -23.63
N PHE A 53 -2.33 -0.59 -22.77
CA PHE A 53 -1.22 0.32 -23.07
C PHE A 53 0.10 -0.41 -23.36
N LEU A 54 0.43 -1.47 -22.62
CA LEU A 54 1.65 -2.25 -22.85
C LEU A 54 1.60 -3.03 -24.17
N GLU A 55 0.40 -3.52 -24.53
CA GLU A 55 0.19 -4.20 -25.81
C GLU A 55 0.25 -3.20 -26.98
N GLU A 56 -0.39 -2.05 -26.86
CA GLU A 56 -0.44 -1.01 -27.90
C GLU A 56 0.92 -0.33 -28.15
N GLU A 57 1.61 0.12 -27.09
CA GLU A 57 2.82 0.93 -27.24
C GLU A 57 4.10 0.10 -27.35
N PHE A 58 4.14 -1.09 -26.75
CA PHE A 58 5.35 -1.91 -26.69
C PHE A 58 5.22 -3.26 -27.41
N GLY A 59 4.02 -3.60 -27.91
CA GLY A 59 3.77 -4.90 -28.55
C GLY A 59 3.98 -6.09 -27.61
N HIS A 60 3.96 -5.85 -26.29
CA HIS A 60 4.29 -6.85 -25.28
C HIS A 60 3.03 -7.25 -24.51
N ARG A 61 2.53 -8.45 -24.78
CA ARG A 61 1.42 -9.04 -24.03
C ARG A 61 1.98 -9.81 -22.84
N ILE A 62 1.73 -9.32 -21.63
CA ILE A 62 2.04 -10.06 -20.41
C ILE A 62 1.07 -11.24 -20.32
N SER A 63 1.59 -12.46 -20.31
CA SER A 63 0.76 -13.65 -20.14
C SER A 63 0.25 -13.77 -18.70
N GLN A 64 -0.85 -14.51 -18.54
CA GLN A 64 -1.42 -14.76 -17.22
C GLN A 64 -0.44 -15.55 -16.34
N ASP A 65 0.30 -16.50 -16.92
CA ASP A 65 1.29 -17.33 -16.23
C ASP A 65 2.46 -16.48 -15.68
N GLU A 66 2.99 -15.55 -16.48
CA GLU A 66 4.05 -14.62 -16.04
C GLU A 66 3.56 -13.70 -14.92
N SER A 67 2.30 -13.24 -15.01
CA SER A 67 1.68 -12.42 -13.97
C SER A 67 1.54 -13.19 -12.65
N ASP A 68 1.19 -14.47 -12.71
CA ASP A 68 0.97 -15.29 -11.54
C ASP A 68 2.29 -15.70 -10.87
N ASP A 69 3.34 -16.01 -11.64
CA ASP A 69 4.71 -16.20 -11.12
C ASP A 69 5.20 -14.94 -10.40
N LEU A 70 5.04 -13.76 -11.03
CA LEU A 70 5.43 -12.49 -10.43
C LEU A 70 4.68 -12.24 -9.11
N ARG A 71 3.37 -12.50 -9.06
CA ARG A 71 2.55 -12.34 -7.85
C ARG A 71 3.03 -13.26 -6.73
N GLU A 72 3.35 -14.51 -7.05
CA GLU A 72 3.86 -15.46 -6.05
C GLU A 72 5.20 -15.00 -5.48
N ARG A 73 6.13 -14.56 -6.34
CA ARG A 73 7.42 -14.01 -5.90
C ARG A 73 7.24 -12.77 -5.02
N MET A 74 6.30 -11.89 -5.34
CA MET A 74 5.99 -10.72 -4.51
C MET A 74 5.40 -11.11 -3.15
N ARG A 75 4.50 -12.10 -3.09
CA ARG A 75 3.95 -12.62 -1.82
C ARG A 75 5.06 -13.16 -0.93
N GLN A 76 5.97 -13.96 -1.49
CA GLN A 76 7.12 -14.52 -0.76
C GLN A 76 8.02 -13.41 -0.21
N ALA A 77 8.32 -12.38 -1.01
CA ALA A 77 9.12 -11.24 -0.58
C ALA A 77 8.46 -10.43 0.56
N GLN A 78 7.14 -10.22 0.50
CA GLN A 78 6.39 -9.52 1.56
C GLN A 78 6.32 -10.34 2.86
N ALA A 79 6.12 -11.67 2.74
CA ALA A 79 6.13 -12.57 3.89
C ALA A 79 7.50 -12.56 4.59
N ALA A 80 8.59 -12.64 3.82
CA ALA A 80 9.95 -12.56 4.34
C ALA A 80 10.23 -11.23 5.06
N ARG A 81 9.78 -10.10 4.50
CA ARG A 81 9.88 -8.77 5.15
C ARG A 81 9.11 -8.72 6.46
N THR A 82 7.90 -9.25 6.48
CA THR A 82 7.06 -9.27 7.69
C THR A 82 7.67 -10.14 8.79
N ALA A 83 8.29 -11.26 8.44
CA ALA A 83 9.01 -12.13 9.37
C ALA A 83 10.25 -11.44 9.99
N GLN A 84 10.98 -10.65 9.20
CA GLN A 84 12.11 -9.85 9.72
C GLN A 84 11.68 -8.77 10.71
N VAL A 85 10.51 -8.14 10.50
CA VAL A 85 9.95 -7.15 11.44
C VAL A 85 9.45 -7.81 12.73
N LYS A 86 8.99 -9.07 12.68
CA LYS A 86 8.52 -9.83 13.84
C LYS A 86 9.63 -10.45 14.70
N THR A 87 10.85 -10.55 14.20
CA THR A 87 11.97 -11.10 14.99
C THR A 87 12.43 -10.02 15.97
N PRO A 88 12.26 -10.19 17.29
CA PRO A 88 12.79 -9.23 18.24
C PRO A 88 14.32 -9.24 18.13
N ARG A 89 14.96 -8.07 18.20
CA ARG A 89 16.41 -7.97 18.42
C ARG A 89 16.72 -8.46 19.84
N THR A 90 16.58 -9.75 20.12
CA THR A 90 17.14 -10.39 21.30
C THR A 90 18.62 -10.63 21.03
N GLY A 91 19.48 -9.81 21.62
CA GLY A 91 20.92 -10.07 21.66
C GLY A 91 21.81 -8.86 21.40
N ARG A 92 21.77 -7.87 22.29
CA ARG A 92 22.96 -7.08 22.64
C ARG A 92 22.74 -6.42 24.00
N ASP A 93 22.74 -7.23 25.05
CA ASP A 93 23.00 -6.84 26.44
C ASP A 93 23.33 -8.12 27.21
N ALA A 94 24.49 -8.71 26.91
CA ALA A 94 25.14 -9.73 27.73
C ALA A 94 26.57 -9.96 27.18
N ALA A 95 27.50 -9.09 27.54
CA ALA A 95 28.90 -9.45 27.75
C ALA A 95 29.71 -8.24 28.22
N ALA A 96 30.17 -8.35 29.47
CA ALA A 96 31.35 -7.75 30.09
C ALA A 96 31.40 -6.22 30.24
#